data_AF-A0A5K4EPR6-F1
#
_entry.id   AF-A0A5K4EPR6-F1
#
_cell.length_a   1.000
_cell.length_b   1.000
_cell.length_c   1.000
_cell.angle_alpha   90.00
_cell.angle_beta   90.00
_cell.angle_gamma   90.00
#
_symmetry.space_group_name_H-M   'P 1'
#
loop_
_entity.id
_entity.type
_entity.pdbx_description
1 polymer ?
#
loop_
_entity_poly.entity_id
_entity_poly.type
_entity_poly.pdbx_seq_one_letter_code
_entity_poly.pdbx_strand_id
1 'polypeptide(L)'
;MPNYLFSTEVEFISEIIHILYVMATDKYIPTGIDKKQVDNNENEKFIAAIDQGTSSSRVIIFSINNGSIIAMHQISVTQSYPSPGWIEMDANQIYTTILECLNKCVEQLKSVNKSTKDIVGVGITNQRETTIAWNSETGEPLAPAIVWSDARTADDVKKFIRIAPGNKSNAFQL
;
A
#
# COMPACT_ATOMS: atom_id res chain seq x y z
N MET A 1 -0.32 27.25 -6.72
CA MET A 1 -0.66 26.87 -5.33
C MET A 1 -2.16 26.66 -5.24
N PRO A 2 -2.65 25.44 -4.94
CA PRO A 2 -3.96 25.27 -4.35
C PRO A 2 -3.81 25.13 -2.82
N ASN A 3 -4.55 25.97 -2.10
CA ASN A 3 -4.73 25.91 -0.66
C ASN A 3 -5.61 24.69 -0.32
N TYR A 4 -5.05 23.72 0.40
CA TYR A 4 -5.85 22.75 1.15
C TYR A 4 -5.89 23.21 2.61
N LEU A 5 -7.09 23.52 3.08
CA LEU A 5 -7.39 23.91 4.45
C LEU A 5 -7.18 22.69 5.36
N PHE A 6 -6.10 22.71 6.12
CA PHE A 6 -5.75 21.70 7.11
C PHE A 6 -6.46 21.98 8.44
N SER A 7 -7.53 21.25 8.74
CA SER A 7 -8.05 21.11 10.10
C SER A 7 -8.69 19.75 10.27
N THR A 8 -8.33 19.04 11.34
CA THR A 8 -8.78 17.72 11.83
C THR A 8 -8.40 16.45 11.05
N GLU A 9 -7.97 16.52 9.78
CA GLU A 9 -7.50 15.33 9.03
C GLU A 9 -5.98 15.05 9.16
N VAL A 10 -5.19 16.04 9.56
CA VAL A 10 -3.70 15.94 9.65
C VAL A 10 -3.23 15.16 10.87
N GLU A 11 -4.01 15.17 11.96
CA GLU A 11 -3.70 14.39 13.16
C GLU A 11 -3.79 12.88 12.89
N PHE A 12 -4.66 12.45 11.97
CA PHE A 12 -4.84 11.03 11.65
C PHE A 12 -3.81 10.48 10.66
N ILE A 13 -3.35 11.28 9.68
CA ILE A 13 -2.24 10.88 8.80
C ILE A 13 -0.92 10.90 9.58
N SER A 14 -0.74 11.86 10.50
CA SER A 14 0.34 11.80 11.48
C SER A 14 0.20 10.56 12.35
N GLU A 15 -0.99 10.18 12.82
CA GLU A 15 -1.19 8.92 13.56
C GLU A 15 -0.93 7.69 12.72
N ILE A 16 -1.31 7.59 11.45
CA ILE A 16 -1.01 6.40 10.62
C ILE A 16 0.46 6.34 10.24
N ILE A 17 1.10 7.46 9.89
CA ILE A 17 2.55 7.50 9.66
C ILE A 17 3.28 7.22 10.97
N HIS A 18 2.82 7.73 12.11
CA HIS A 18 3.38 7.44 13.44
C HIS A 18 3.08 6.00 13.87
N ILE A 19 1.94 5.41 13.53
CA ILE A 19 1.60 4.01 13.80
C ILE A 19 2.47 3.10 12.92
N LEU A 20 2.56 3.37 11.62
CA LEU A 20 3.46 2.64 10.71
C LEU A 20 4.94 2.80 11.13
N TYR A 21 5.34 4.00 11.58
CA TYR A 21 6.70 4.32 12.05
C TYR A 21 7.01 3.69 13.41
N VAL A 22 6.12 3.77 14.40
CA VAL A 22 6.26 3.14 15.74
C VAL A 22 6.22 1.63 15.63
N MET A 23 5.34 1.05 14.79
CA MET A 23 5.30 -0.39 14.53
C MET A 23 6.55 -0.91 13.81
N ALA A 24 7.22 -0.06 13.01
CA ALA A 24 8.46 -0.42 12.32
C ALA A 24 9.73 -0.22 13.18
N THR A 25 9.67 0.61 14.23
CA THR A 25 10.87 1.03 14.99
C THR A 25 10.93 0.51 16.43
N ASP A 26 9.82 0.05 17.01
CA ASP A 26 9.82 -0.59 18.33
C ASP A 26 9.54 -2.10 18.26
N LYS A 27 10.35 -2.87 19.00
CA LYS A 27 10.35 -4.34 19.11
C LYS A 27 9.01 -4.93 19.56
N TYR A 28 8.00 -4.97 18.70
CA TYR A 28 6.79 -5.76 18.94
C TYR A 28 6.39 -6.60 17.73
N ILE A 29 7.05 -7.75 17.62
CA ILE A 29 6.51 -8.90 16.90
C ILE A 29 5.78 -9.72 17.97
N PRO A 30 4.44 -9.86 17.95
CA PRO A 30 3.75 -10.75 18.86
C PRO A 30 4.07 -12.20 18.49
N THR A 31 5.16 -12.73 19.05
CA THR A 31 5.46 -14.17 19.05
C THR A 31 4.64 -14.82 20.16
N GLY A 32 3.40 -15.21 19.84
CA GLY A 32 2.56 -16.03 20.71
C GLY A 32 1.12 -15.54 20.78
N ILE A 33 0.30 -15.94 19.82
CA ILE A 33 -1.16 -15.86 19.95
C ILE A 33 -1.64 -17.23 20.44
N ASP A 34 -1.98 -17.32 21.72
CA ASP A 34 -2.69 -18.47 22.29
C ASP A 34 -4.14 -18.45 21.82
N LYS A 35 -4.58 -19.51 21.14
CA LYS A 35 -5.86 -19.61 20.41
C LYS A 35 -7.06 -19.93 21.31
N LYS A 36 -7.03 -19.57 22.60
CA LYS A 36 -8.16 -19.80 23.50
C LYS A 36 -8.46 -18.58 24.35
N GLN A 37 -9.30 -17.70 23.83
CA GLN A 37 -10.35 -17.01 24.59
C GLN A 37 -11.31 -16.33 23.61
N VAL A 38 -12.52 -16.89 23.51
CA VAL A 38 -13.69 -16.22 22.95
C VAL A 38 -14.41 -15.63 24.15
N ASP A 39 -14.41 -14.30 24.31
CA ASP A 39 -15.36 -13.65 25.22
C ASP A 39 -15.59 -12.16 24.88
N ASN A 40 -16.87 -11.76 24.95
CA ASN A 40 -17.50 -10.44 24.96
C ASN A 40 -16.68 -9.18 24.56
N ASN A 41 -16.73 -8.84 23.25
CA ASN A 41 -16.84 -7.52 22.57
C ASN A 41 -16.30 -6.17 23.16
N GLU A 42 -15.34 -6.16 24.08
CA GLU A 42 -14.54 -4.94 24.39
C GLU A 42 -13.07 -5.04 23.96
N ASN A 43 -12.64 -6.23 23.50
CA ASN A 43 -11.24 -6.53 23.15
C ASN A 43 -11.05 -7.04 21.72
N GLU A 44 -12.02 -6.84 20.82
CA GLU A 44 -11.86 -7.27 19.43
C GLU A 44 -10.75 -6.46 18.75
N LYS A 45 -9.72 -7.14 18.26
CA LYS A 45 -8.59 -6.52 17.55
C LYS A 45 -8.71 -6.73 16.05
N PHE A 46 -8.07 -5.83 15.30
CA PHE A 46 -8.17 -5.76 13.85
C PHE A 46 -6.79 -5.75 13.18
N ILE A 47 -6.73 -6.21 11.94
CA ILE A 47 -5.59 -5.99 11.03
C ILE A 47 -6.13 -5.25 9.80
N ALA A 48 -5.47 -4.17 9.43
CA ALA A 48 -5.71 -3.50 8.16
C ALA A 48 -4.82 -4.11 7.06
N ALA A 49 -5.35 -4.29 5.87
CA ALA A 49 -4.61 -4.70 4.69
C ALA A 49 -4.78 -3.65 3.60
N ILE A 50 -3.65 -3.10 3.14
CA ILE A 50 -3.57 -2.23 1.97
C ILE A 50 -3.22 -3.13 0.78
N ASP A 51 -4.07 -3.12 -0.23
CA ASP A 51 -3.92 -3.87 -1.48
C ASP A 51 -3.87 -2.89 -2.65
N GLN A 52 -2.65 -2.56 -3.07
CA GLN A 52 -2.37 -1.65 -4.18
C GLN A 52 -2.24 -2.47 -5.47
N GLY A 53 -3.35 -2.68 -6.17
CA GLY A 53 -3.40 -3.44 -7.40
C GLY A 53 -3.08 -2.62 -8.65
N THR A 54 -3.12 -3.28 -9.81
CA THR A 54 -2.90 -2.65 -11.13
C THR A 54 -4.08 -1.80 -11.59
N SER A 55 -5.27 -2.03 -11.06
CA SER A 55 -6.51 -1.34 -11.47
C SER A 55 -7.20 -0.58 -10.35
N SER A 56 -6.86 -0.86 -9.09
CA SER A 56 -7.43 -0.18 -7.94
C SER A 56 -6.52 -0.23 -6.71
N SER A 57 -6.65 0.78 -5.86
CA SER A 57 -6.23 0.73 -4.46
C SER A 57 -7.40 0.23 -3.61
N ARG A 58 -7.13 -0.67 -2.66
CA ARG A 58 -8.11 -1.19 -1.72
C ARG A 58 -7.55 -1.20 -0.31
N VAL A 59 -8.41 -0.92 0.66
CA VAL A 59 -8.14 -1.16 2.08
C VAL A 59 -9.21 -2.08 2.61
N ILE A 60 -8.80 -3.09 3.39
CA ILE A 60 -9.70 -4.03 4.05
C ILE A 60 -9.30 -4.11 5.53
N ILE A 61 -10.25 -4.08 6.44
CA ILE A 61 -10.03 -4.27 7.87
C ILE A 61 -10.66 -5.59 8.29
N PHE A 62 -9.83 -6.49 8.82
CA PHE A 62 -10.21 -7.82 9.24
C PHE A 62 -10.24 -7.93 10.77
N SER A 63 -11.23 -8.66 11.31
CA SER A 63 -11.18 -9.14 12.70
C SER A 63 -10.14 -10.25 12.84
N ILE A 64 -9.24 -10.13 13.82
CA ILE A 64 -8.23 -11.18 14.06
C ILE A 64 -8.85 -12.46 14.63
N ASN A 65 -10.00 -12.35 15.28
CA ASN A 65 -10.63 -13.45 16.00
C ASN A 65 -11.25 -14.46 15.04
N ASN A 66 -11.86 -13.98 13.96
CA ASN A 66 -12.63 -14.82 13.04
C ASN A 66 -12.36 -14.56 11.55
N GLY A 67 -11.48 -13.60 11.21
CA GLY A 67 -11.14 -13.25 9.82
C GLY A 67 -12.24 -12.50 9.05
N SER A 68 -13.31 -12.07 9.72
CA SER A 68 -14.41 -11.34 9.07
C SER A 68 -13.97 -9.95 8.61
N ILE A 69 -14.54 -9.49 7.49
CA ILE A 69 -14.36 -8.13 6.99
C ILE A 69 -15.24 -7.20 7.81
N ILE A 70 -14.62 -6.25 8.50
CA ILE A 70 -15.30 -5.24 9.32
C ILE A 70 -15.52 -3.96 8.52
N ALA A 71 -14.56 -3.59 7.68
CA ALA A 71 -14.63 -2.44 6.80
C ALA A 71 -13.86 -2.71 5.51
N MET A 72 -14.31 -2.12 4.40
CA MET A 72 -13.61 -2.20 3.13
C MET A 72 -13.94 -0.98 2.27
N HIS A 73 -12.93 -0.46 1.58
CA HIS A 73 -13.12 0.52 0.52
C HIS A 73 -12.15 0.27 -0.63
N GLN A 74 -12.58 0.62 -1.84
CA GLN A 74 -11.80 0.42 -3.06
C GLN A 74 -12.02 1.59 -4.01
N ILE A 75 -10.92 2.08 -4.59
CA ILE A 75 -10.93 3.16 -5.58
C ILE A 75 -10.09 2.76 -6.77
N SER A 76 -10.63 2.93 -7.98
CA SER A 76 -9.91 2.63 -9.21
C SER A 76 -8.74 3.59 -9.42
N VAL A 77 -7.62 3.08 -9.94
CA VAL A 77 -6.47 3.88 -10.40
C VAL A 77 -6.38 3.82 -11.93
N THR A 78 -5.84 4.86 -12.53
CA THR A 78 -5.78 4.99 -14.00
C THR A 78 -4.38 4.72 -14.53
N GLN A 79 -4.30 3.99 -15.63
CA GLN A 79 -3.06 3.80 -16.39
C GLN A 79 -3.05 4.74 -17.60
N SER A 80 -1.88 5.27 -17.93
CA SER A 80 -1.63 6.02 -19.16
C SER A 80 -0.69 5.25 -20.08
N TYR A 81 -0.83 5.51 -21.39
CA TYR A 81 -0.12 4.81 -22.45
C TYR A 81 0.53 5.83 -23.40
N PRO A 82 1.61 6.51 -22.97
CA PRO A 82 2.20 7.62 -23.73
C PRO A 82 2.90 7.19 -25.02
N SER A 83 3.24 5.91 -25.17
CA SER A 83 3.91 5.33 -26.33
C SER A 83 3.65 3.83 -26.44
N PRO A 84 3.85 3.20 -27.61
CA PRO A 84 3.68 1.76 -27.76
C PRO A 84 4.51 0.97 -26.75
N GLY A 85 3.85 0.13 -25.95
CA GLY A 85 4.47 -0.67 -24.90
C GLY A 85 4.83 0.10 -23.62
N TRP A 86 4.57 1.41 -23.55
CA TRP A 86 4.78 2.20 -22.34
C TRP A 86 3.50 2.23 -21.52
N ILE A 87 3.60 1.96 -20.23
CA ILE A 87 2.48 1.90 -19.28
C ILE A 87 2.91 2.63 -18.01
N GLU A 88 2.23 3.73 -17.71
CA GLU A 88 2.52 4.59 -16.58
C GLU A 88 1.30 4.76 -15.67
N MET A 89 1.55 5.13 -14.41
CA MET A 89 0.52 5.59 -13.48
C MET A 89 0.98 6.89 -12.81
N ASP A 90 0.03 7.74 -12.45
CA ASP A 90 0.34 8.87 -11.57
C ASP A 90 0.66 8.36 -10.16
N ALA A 91 1.91 8.53 -9.72
CA ALA A 91 2.37 8.11 -8.41
C ALA A 91 1.63 8.82 -7.26
N ASN A 92 1.21 10.08 -7.45
CA ASN A 92 0.39 10.78 -6.47
C ASN A 92 -1.01 10.18 -6.41
N GLN A 93 -1.60 9.79 -7.54
CA GLN A 93 -2.92 9.13 -7.56
C GLN A 93 -2.89 7.79 -6.79
N ILE A 94 -1.82 7.00 -6.92
CA ILE A 94 -1.64 5.77 -6.14
C ILE A 94 -1.68 6.09 -4.64
N TYR A 95 -0.93 7.09 -4.20
CA TYR A 95 -0.90 7.50 -2.80
C TYR A 95 -2.25 8.03 -2.29
N THR A 96 -2.85 8.98 -3.01
CA THR A 96 -4.10 9.62 -2.57
C THR A 96 -5.28 8.64 -2.54
N THR A 97 -5.35 7.69 -3.47
CA THR A 97 -6.41 6.66 -3.46
C THR A 97 -6.29 5.71 -2.27
N ILE A 98 -5.06 5.36 -1.83
CA ILE A 98 -4.86 4.58 -0.60
C ILE A 98 -5.34 5.36 0.62
N LEU A 99 -4.97 6.64 0.73
CA LEU A 99 -5.40 7.50 1.84
C LEU A 99 -6.92 7.62 1.91
N GLU A 100 -7.59 7.80 0.78
CA GLU A 100 -9.05 7.88 0.73
C GLU A 100 -9.68 6.54 1.14
N CYS A 101 -9.14 5.40 0.68
CA CYS A 101 -9.60 4.08 1.15
C CYS A 101 -9.43 3.88 2.66
N LEU A 102 -8.31 4.33 3.24
CA LEU A 102 -8.07 4.30 4.70
C LEU A 102 -9.14 5.12 5.44
N ASN A 103 -9.34 6.38 5.02
CA ASN A 103 -10.33 7.27 5.62
C ASN A 103 -11.75 6.68 5.57
N LYS A 104 -12.14 6.11 4.44
CA LYS A 104 -13.44 5.44 4.30
C LYS A 104 -13.58 4.21 5.17
N CYS A 105 -12.52 3.42 5.36
CA CYS A 105 -12.57 2.29 6.29
C CYS A 105 -12.69 2.74 7.75
N VAL A 106 -12.08 3.87 8.10
CA VAL A 106 -12.18 4.47 9.45
C VAL A 106 -13.59 4.98 9.73
N GLU A 107 -14.20 5.66 8.75
CA GLU A 107 -15.61 6.08 8.83
C GLU A 107 -16.53 4.86 9.05
N GLN A 108 -16.30 3.78 8.28
CA GLN A 108 -17.07 2.52 8.43
C GLN A 108 -16.87 1.89 9.80
N LEU A 109 -15.64 1.81 10.34
CA LEU A 109 -15.38 1.30 11.69
C LEU A 109 -16.14 2.10 12.76
N LYS A 110 -16.08 3.43 12.68
CA LYS A 110 -16.79 4.32 13.61
C LYS A 110 -18.30 4.11 13.55
N SER A 111 -18.85 3.87 12.35
CA SER A 111 -20.30 3.64 12.16
C SER A 111 -20.81 2.37 12.85
N VAL A 112 -19.93 1.41 13.13
CA VAL A 112 -20.24 0.18 13.88
C VAL A 112 -19.68 0.20 15.30
N ASN A 113 -19.40 1.40 15.84
CA ASN A 113 -18.89 1.64 17.19
C ASN A 113 -17.57 0.90 17.51
N LYS A 114 -16.69 0.75 16.51
CA LYS A 114 -15.35 0.15 16.65
C LYS A 114 -14.28 1.22 16.55
N SER A 115 -13.16 1.00 17.24
CA SER A 115 -12.05 1.96 17.31
C SER A 115 -10.91 1.60 16.37
N THR A 116 -10.27 2.62 15.79
CA THR A 116 -8.98 2.46 15.10
C THR A 116 -7.86 2.08 16.06
N LYS A 117 -8.00 2.36 17.36
CA LYS A 117 -7.04 1.95 18.41
C LYS A 117 -6.91 0.43 18.56
N ASP A 118 -7.88 -0.32 18.04
CA ASP A 118 -7.87 -1.77 18.05
C ASP A 118 -7.23 -2.39 16.81
N ILE A 119 -6.79 -1.57 15.84
CA ILE A 119 -5.95 -2.03 14.73
C ILE A 119 -4.55 -2.29 15.27
N VAL A 120 -4.14 -3.55 15.31
CA VAL A 120 -2.86 -4.01 15.88
C VAL A 120 -1.79 -4.23 14.82
N GLY A 121 -2.10 -4.01 13.53
CA GLY A 121 -1.14 -4.13 12.45
C GLY A 121 -1.70 -3.74 11.09
N VAL A 122 -0.78 -3.38 10.19
CA VAL A 122 -1.08 -3.05 8.80
C VAL A 122 -0.23 -3.95 7.90
N GLY A 123 -0.89 -4.77 7.09
CA GLY A 123 -0.27 -5.49 5.98
C GLY A 123 -0.31 -4.65 4.71
N ILE A 124 0.75 -4.68 3.91
CA ILE A 124 0.82 -4.02 2.61
C ILE A 124 1.13 -5.07 1.55
N THR A 125 0.31 -5.12 0.52
CA THR A 125 0.56 -5.86 -0.72
C THR A 125 0.41 -4.90 -1.89
N ASN A 126 1.22 -5.11 -2.93
CA ASN A 126 1.27 -4.22 -4.08
C ASN A 126 1.47 -5.00 -5.39
N GLN A 127 1.16 -4.37 -6.51
CA GLN A 127 1.68 -4.79 -7.81
C GLN A 127 3.21 -4.75 -7.77
N ARG A 128 3.83 -5.92 -7.88
CA ARG A 128 5.29 -6.04 -7.84
C ARG A 128 5.91 -5.37 -9.07
N GLU A 129 7.24 -5.18 -9.03
CA GLU A 129 8.09 -4.59 -10.09
C GLU A 129 7.79 -3.13 -10.51
N THR A 130 6.56 -2.64 -10.33
CA THR A 130 6.20 -1.24 -10.58
C THR A 130 7.11 -0.33 -9.76
N THR A 131 7.77 0.62 -10.44
CA THR A 131 8.86 1.41 -9.87
C THR A 131 8.50 2.89 -9.83
N ILE A 132 8.73 3.52 -8.68
CA ILE A 132 8.55 4.96 -8.44
C ILE A 132 9.90 5.53 -8.00
N ALA A 133 10.31 6.64 -8.61
CA ALA A 133 11.45 7.44 -8.15
C ALA A 133 10.91 8.73 -7.51
N TRP A 134 11.42 9.10 -6.35
CA TRP A 134 10.95 10.26 -5.58
C TRP A 134 12.13 11.05 -4.99
N ASN A 135 11.87 12.32 -4.65
CA ASN A 135 12.79 13.14 -3.89
C ASN A 135 12.73 12.75 -2.40
N SER A 136 13.86 12.36 -1.80
CA SER A 136 13.91 11.89 -0.41
C SER A 136 13.63 12.97 0.64
N GLU A 137 13.84 14.25 0.32
CA GLU A 137 13.59 15.37 1.23
C GLU A 137 12.12 15.81 1.18
N THR A 138 11.53 15.87 -0.01
CA THR A 138 10.16 16.38 -0.19
C THR A 138 9.10 15.29 -0.23
N GLY A 139 9.49 14.04 -0.54
CA GLY A 139 8.57 12.93 -0.79
C GLY A 139 7.88 12.99 -2.16
N GLU A 140 8.15 14.02 -2.98
CA GLU A 140 7.47 14.21 -4.26
C GLU A 140 7.99 13.22 -5.34
N PRO A 141 7.10 12.61 -6.14
CA PRO A 141 7.50 11.81 -7.28
C PRO A 141 8.29 12.64 -8.31
N LEU A 142 9.38 12.08 -8.83
CA LEU A 142 10.20 12.72 -9.87
C LEU A 142 9.60 12.53 -11.28
N ALA A 143 8.79 11.50 -11.45
CA ALA A 143 8.15 11.10 -12.70
C ALA A 143 6.93 10.20 -12.41
N PRO A 144 6.08 9.88 -13.40
CA PRO A 144 5.07 8.83 -13.28
C PRO A 144 5.68 7.49 -12.86
N ALA A 145 4.90 6.66 -12.17
CA ALA A 145 5.27 5.28 -11.86
C ALA A 145 5.36 4.47 -13.16
N ILE A 146 6.43 3.69 -13.32
CA ILE A 146 6.59 2.76 -14.45
C ILE A 146 5.99 1.41 -14.05
N VAL A 147 4.93 0.99 -14.73
CA VAL A 147 4.15 -0.22 -14.38
C VAL A 147 4.92 -1.48 -14.77
N TRP A 148 4.74 -2.57 -14.03
CA TRP A 148 5.44 -3.85 -14.23
C TRP A 148 5.36 -4.43 -15.65
N SER A 149 4.27 -4.19 -16.37
CA SER A 149 4.04 -4.67 -17.73
C SER A 149 4.54 -3.71 -18.81
N ASP A 150 5.22 -2.63 -18.42
CA ASP A 150 5.89 -1.68 -19.32
C ASP A 150 7.08 -2.36 -20.03
N ALA A 151 7.24 -2.07 -21.31
CA ALA A 151 8.25 -2.66 -22.19
C ALA A 151 9.33 -1.67 -22.67
N ARG A 152 9.40 -0.45 -22.11
CA ARG A 152 10.34 0.60 -22.54
C ARG A 152 11.80 0.19 -22.40
N THR A 153 12.10 -0.72 -21.48
CA THR A 153 13.45 -1.24 -21.21
C THR A 153 13.82 -2.45 -22.06
N ALA A 154 13.02 -2.83 -23.06
CA ALA A 154 13.26 -4.02 -23.88
C ALA A 154 14.64 -4.02 -24.58
N ASP A 155 15.12 -2.86 -25.04
CA ASP A 155 16.45 -2.77 -25.66
C ASP A 155 17.58 -2.82 -24.63
N ASP A 156 17.36 -2.29 -23.42
CA ASP A 156 18.29 -2.46 -22.30
C ASP A 156 18.40 -3.93 -21.90
N VAL A 157 17.29 -4.66 -21.85
CA VAL A 157 17.29 -6.11 -21.60
C VAL A 157 18.13 -6.84 -22.67
N LYS A 158 17.95 -6.54 -23.96
CA LYS A 158 18.79 -7.13 -25.03
C LYS A 158 20.26 -6.81 -24.85
N LYS A 159 20.59 -5.57 -24.47
CA LYS A 159 21.96 -5.13 -24.19
C LYS A 159 22.55 -5.91 -23.01
N PHE A 160 21.80 -6.07 -21.92
CA PHE A 160 22.26 -6.77 -20.73
C PHE A 160 22.44 -8.27 -20.95
N ILE A 161 21.59 -8.91 -21.77
CA ILE A 161 21.75 -10.32 -22.16
C ILE A 161 23.07 -10.55 -22.90
N ARG A 162 23.49 -9.61 -23.77
CA ARG A 162 24.75 -9.74 -24.54
C ARG A 162 26.01 -9.67 -23.69
N ILE A 163 25.93 -9.09 -22.49
CA ILE A 163 27.05 -8.99 -21.55
C ILE A 163 26.91 -9.98 -20.39
N ALA A 164 25.79 -10.71 -20.32
CA ALA A 164 25.57 -11.70 -19.30
C ALA A 164 26.45 -12.94 -19.50
N PRO A 165 26.89 -13.63 -18.43
CA PRO A 165 27.68 -14.86 -18.56
C PRO A 165 27.01 -15.89 -19.47
N GLY A 166 27.73 -16.31 -20.52
CA GLY A 166 27.24 -17.28 -21.50
C GLY A 166 26.14 -16.77 -22.44
N ASN A 167 25.88 -15.45 -22.50
CA ASN A 167 24.88 -14.81 -23.35
C ASN A 167 23.46 -15.39 -23.17
N LYS A 168 23.10 -15.81 -21.96
CA LYS A 168 21.81 -16.44 -21.67
C LYS A 168 20.84 -15.44 -21.05
N SER A 169 19.57 -15.49 -21.47
CA SER A 169 18.48 -14.68 -20.93
C SER A 169 18.14 -14.99 -19.47
N ASN A 170 18.53 -16.17 -18.99
CA ASN A 170 18.33 -16.61 -17.61
C ASN A 170 19.61 -16.64 -16.78
N ALA A 171 20.68 -15.95 -17.22
CA ALA A 171 21.97 -15.97 -16.53
C ALA A 171 21.90 -15.49 -15.06
N PHE A 172 20.84 -14.79 -14.68
CA PHE A 172 20.61 -14.27 -13.33
C PHE A 172 19.39 -14.86 -12.63
N GLN A 173 18.79 -15.93 -13.19
CA GLN A 173 17.75 -16.69 -12.49
C GLN A 173 18.43 -17.64 -11.49
N LEU A 174 18.08 -17.51 -10.21
CA LEU A 174 18.54 -18.38 -9.11
C LEU A 174 17.85 -19.75 -9.16
#